data_AF-A0A927NDL2-F1
#
_entry.id   AF-A0A927NDL2-F1
#
_cell.length_a   1.000
_cell.length_b   1.000
_cell.length_c   1.000
_cell.angle_alpha   90.00
_cell.angle_beta   90.00
_cell.angle_gamma   90.00
#
_symmetry.space_group_name_H-M   'P 1'
#
loop_
_entity.id
_entity.type
_entity.pdbx_description
1 polymer ?
#
loop_
_entity_poly.entity_id
_entity_poly.type
_entity_poly.pdbx_seq_one_letter_code
_entity_poly.pdbx_strand_id
1 'polypeptide(L)'
;MKWADEPFTGNERATLEGFLERGRSTLLHKCAGLTAEQLALRTVSPSSLSLLGLIRHVTDVERTWFPRRFAGRDVPSIYGRPDTPNAAFDDVDSPHAEAAYHLLVREWEVS
;
A
#
# COMPACT_ATOMS: atom_id res chain seq x y z
N MET A 1 -14.51 11.99 9.07
CA MET A 1 -13.26 11.78 8.31
C MET A 1 -12.53 13.10 8.25
N LYS A 2 -11.36 13.23 8.89
CA LYS A 2 -10.48 14.39 8.70
C LYS A 2 -9.51 14.00 7.58
N TRP A 3 -9.52 14.72 6.48
CA TRP A 3 -8.48 14.60 5.46
C TRP A 3 -7.19 15.16 6.05
N ALA A 4 -6.04 14.58 5.72
CA ALA A 4 -4.78 15.22 6.04
C ALA A 4 -4.73 16.57 5.30
N ASP A 5 -4.51 17.65 6.03
CA ASP A 5 -4.21 18.95 5.44
C ASP A 5 -2.86 18.80 4.75
N GLU A 6 -2.88 18.55 3.45
CA GLU A 6 -1.69 18.61 2.62
C GLU A 6 -1.28 20.08 2.49
N PRO A 7 -0.19 20.52 3.14
CA PRO A 7 0.26 21.88 2.96
C PRO A 7 0.95 21.96 1.60
N PHE A 8 0.25 22.50 0.60
CA PHE A 8 0.82 22.81 -0.72
C PHE A 8 2.00 23.81 -0.65
N THR A 9 2.21 24.42 0.51
CA THR A 9 3.32 25.31 0.83
C THR A 9 3.85 24.99 2.22
N GLY A 10 5.15 24.80 2.37
CA GLY A 10 5.77 24.44 3.65
C GLY A 10 7.25 24.10 3.49
N ASN A 11 7.89 23.65 4.57
CA ASN A 11 9.21 23.03 4.43
C ASN A 11 9.08 21.65 3.77
N GLU A 12 10.14 21.21 3.09
CA GLU A 12 10.14 19.98 2.28
C GLU A 12 9.64 18.75 3.06
N ARG A 13 10.09 18.59 4.31
CA ARG A 13 9.69 17.47 5.16
C ARG A 13 8.19 17.48 5.45
N ALA A 14 7.66 18.61 5.92
CA ALA A 14 6.24 18.73 6.26
C ALA A 14 5.34 18.51 5.05
N THR A 15 5.76 19.00 3.88
CA THR A 15 5.05 18.73 2.63
C THR A 15 5.09 17.24 2.29
N LEU A 16 6.27 16.59 2.31
CA LEU A 16 6.40 15.15 2.02
C LEU A 16 5.57 14.27 2.96
N GLU A 17 5.62 14.56 4.27
CA GLU A 17 4.82 13.85 5.28
C GLU A 17 3.31 14.01 5.02
N GLY A 18 2.86 15.22 4.66
CA GLY A 18 1.47 15.47 4.27
C GLY A 18 1.06 14.71 2.99
N PHE A 19 1.96 14.60 2.01
CA PHE A 19 1.74 13.78 0.81
C PHE A 19 1.57 12.29 1.14
N LEU A 20 2.46 11.76 1.98
CA LEU A 20 2.42 10.37 2.41
C LEU A 20 1.13 10.07 3.17
N GLU A 21 0.80 10.88 4.18
CA GLU A 21 -0.40 10.66 5.00
C GLU A 21 -1.67 10.72 4.14
N ARG A 22 -1.77 11.68 3.22
CA ARG A 22 -2.91 11.74 2.29
C ARG A 22 -3.01 10.49 1.43
N GLY A 23 -1.88 9.99 0.89
CA GLY A 23 -1.84 8.77 0.08
C GLY A 23 -2.32 7.55 0.87
N ARG A 24 -1.80 7.37 2.09
CA ARG A 24 -2.15 6.28 3.02
C ARG A 24 -3.64 6.34 3.38
N SER A 25 -4.11 7.50 3.85
CA SER A 25 -5.52 7.74 4.18
C SER A 25 -6.47 7.52 3.00
N THR A 26 -6.08 7.94 1.78
CA THR A 26 -6.88 7.75 0.57
C THR A 26 -7.02 6.27 0.21
N LEU A 27 -5.95 5.49 0.34
CA LEU A 27 -5.99 4.05 0.09
C LEU A 27 -6.94 3.35 1.08
N LEU A 28 -6.80 3.63 2.38
CA LEU A 28 -7.70 3.06 3.39
C LEU A 28 -9.16 3.45 3.12
N HIS A 29 -9.41 4.69 2.75
CA HIS A 29 -10.75 5.16 2.42
C HIS A 29 -11.36 4.39 1.23
N LYS A 30 -10.58 4.12 0.18
CA LYS A 30 -11.03 3.33 -0.98
C LYS A 30 -11.36 1.87 -0.63
N CYS A 31 -10.73 1.32 0.42
CA CYS A 31 -10.96 -0.04 0.88
C CYS A 31 -12.08 -0.15 1.93
N ALA A 32 -12.49 0.96 2.53
CA ALA A 32 -13.41 0.96 3.66
C ALA A 32 -14.79 0.40 3.30
N GLY A 33 -15.27 -0.54 4.11
CA GLY A 33 -16.61 -1.15 3.98
C GLY A 33 -16.75 -2.17 2.84
N LEU A 34 -15.66 -2.51 2.15
CA LEU A 34 -15.65 -3.54 1.11
C LEU A 34 -15.43 -4.94 1.72
N THR A 35 -16.02 -5.96 1.11
CA THR A 35 -15.72 -7.35 1.44
C THR A 35 -14.38 -7.78 0.84
N ALA A 36 -13.82 -8.89 1.34
CA ALA A 36 -12.60 -9.47 0.82
C ALA A 36 -12.66 -9.79 -0.69
N GLU A 37 -13.81 -10.28 -1.17
CA GLU A 37 -14.06 -10.57 -2.57
C GLU A 37 -14.11 -9.29 -3.42
N GLN A 38 -14.71 -8.23 -2.89
CA GLN A 38 -14.75 -6.93 -3.56
C GLN A 38 -13.36 -6.30 -3.65
N LEU A 39 -12.53 -6.45 -2.62
CA LEU A 39 -11.14 -6.00 -2.65
C LEU A 39 -10.30 -6.77 -3.67
N ALA A 40 -10.58 -8.06 -3.85
CA ALA A 40 -9.90 -8.92 -4.82
C ALA A 40 -10.38 -8.74 -6.27
N LEU A 41 -11.51 -8.06 -6.48
CA LEU A 41 -12.09 -7.89 -7.81
C LEU A 41 -11.19 -7.05 -8.73
N ARG A 42 -10.96 -7.55 -9.95
CA ARG A 42 -10.28 -6.81 -11.02
C ARG A 42 -11.27 -5.90 -11.71
N THR A 43 -11.07 -4.58 -11.59
CA THR A 43 -12.09 -3.60 -11.98
C THR A 43 -12.03 -3.18 -13.45
N VAL A 44 -10.90 -3.41 -14.14
CA VAL A 44 -10.70 -2.99 -15.53
C VAL A 44 -9.94 -4.06 -16.32
N SER A 45 -10.63 -4.81 -17.18
CA SER A 45 -9.96 -5.73 -18.12
C SER A 45 -9.17 -4.94 -19.17
N PRO A 46 -7.98 -5.39 -19.60
CA PRO A 46 -7.28 -6.64 -19.24
C PRO A 46 -6.35 -6.53 -18.02
N SER A 47 -6.42 -5.44 -17.25
CA SER A 47 -5.53 -5.22 -16.10
C SER A 47 -5.81 -6.18 -14.94
N SER A 48 -4.76 -6.60 -14.24
CA SER A 48 -4.85 -7.31 -12.95
C SER A 48 -5.06 -6.38 -11.75
N LEU A 49 -5.24 -5.09 -11.99
CA LEU A 49 -5.46 -4.09 -10.94
C LEU A 49 -6.70 -4.41 -10.09
N SER A 50 -6.46 -4.57 -8.80
CA SER A 50 -7.45 -4.73 -7.73
C SER A 50 -7.01 -3.93 -6.50
N LEU A 51 -7.94 -3.62 -5.60
CA LEU A 51 -7.60 -2.90 -4.36
C LEU A 51 -6.73 -3.75 -3.44
N LEU A 52 -6.97 -5.06 -3.38
CA LEU A 52 -6.12 -5.99 -2.64
C LEU A 52 -4.71 -6.05 -3.24
N GLY A 53 -4.59 -6.04 -4.57
CA GLY A 53 -3.28 -5.95 -5.22
C GLY A 53 -2.54 -4.65 -4.88
N LEU A 54 -3.26 -3.52 -4.81
CA LEU A 54 -2.69 -2.24 -4.37
C LEU A 54 -2.23 -2.28 -2.91
N ILE A 55 -3.02 -2.87 -1.99
CA ILE A 55 -2.60 -3.05 -0.59
C ILE A 55 -1.27 -3.80 -0.53
N ARG A 56 -1.18 -4.96 -1.21
CA ARG A 56 0.04 -5.78 -1.26
C ARG A 56 1.23 -5.02 -1.83
N HIS A 57 1.01 -4.32 -2.95
CA HIS A 57 2.06 -3.55 -3.60
C HIS A 57 2.57 -2.41 -2.71
N VAL A 58 1.67 -1.64 -2.08
CA VAL A 58 2.05 -0.52 -1.22
C VAL A 58 2.80 -1.02 0.01
N THR A 59 2.46 -2.19 0.57
CA THR A 59 3.24 -2.81 1.64
C THR A 59 4.71 -2.98 1.26
N ASP A 60 4.99 -3.48 0.05
CA ASP A 60 6.37 -3.64 -0.45
C ASP A 60 7.05 -2.31 -0.83
N VAL A 61 6.27 -1.31 -1.26
CA VAL A 61 6.77 0.06 -1.51
C VAL A 61 7.23 0.71 -0.21
N GLU A 62 6.43 0.66 0.85
CA GLU A 62 6.77 1.18 2.19
C GLU A 62 8.06 0.51 2.69
N ARG A 63 8.13 -0.83 2.59
CA ARG A 63 9.33 -1.60 2.95
C ARG A 63 10.56 -1.20 2.14
N THR A 64 10.37 -0.88 0.87
CA THR A 64 11.47 -0.47 0.02
C THR A 64 11.98 0.91 0.41
N TRP A 65 11.11 1.88 0.64
CA TRP A 65 11.57 3.24 0.93
C TRP A 65 12.10 3.39 2.37
N PHE A 66 11.33 2.98 3.37
CA PHE A 66 11.68 3.28 4.77
C PHE A 66 12.77 2.35 5.33
N PRO A 67 12.55 1.03 5.49
CA PRO A 67 13.60 0.15 5.99
C PRO A 67 14.80 0.03 5.04
N ARG A 68 14.60 -0.20 3.72
CA ARG A 68 15.74 -0.44 2.82
C ARG A 68 16.49 0.83 2.42
N ARG A 69 15.79 1.84 1.88
CA ARG A 69 16.48 3.02 1.31
C ARG A 69 16.86 4.03 2.37
N PHE A 70 15.96 4.39 3.28
CA PHE A 70 16.24 5.38 4.33
C PHE A 70 17.07 4.80 5.48
N ALA A 71 16.70 3.62 6.00
CA ALA A 71 17.38 3.01 7.15
C ALA A 71 18.50 2.03 6.78
N GLY A 72 18.71 1.72 5.49
CA GLY A 72 19.79 0.83 5.03
C GLY A 72 19.65 -0.64 5.46
N ARG A 73 18.46 -1.09 5.86
CA ARG A 73 18.20 -2.45 6.33
C ARG A 73 17.92 -3.39 5.15
N ASP A 74 18.48 -4.59 5.19
CA ASP A 74 18.15 -5.65 4.25
C ASP A 74 16.89 -6.40 4.70
N VAL A 75 15.73 -5.92 4.27
CA VAL A 75 14.44 -6.59 4.51
C VAL A 75 13.93 -7.20 3.20
N PRO A 76 13.38 -8.42 3.16
CA PRO A 76 12.84 -9.00 1.94
C PRO A 76 11.47 -8.42 1.58
N SER A 77 11.10 -8.58 0.30
CA SER A 77 9.75 -8.27 -0.21
C SER A 77 8.81 -9.32 0.33
N ILE A 78 7.55 -8.96 0.54
CA ILE A 78 6.52 -9.88 1.04
C ILE A 78 5.77 -10.50 -0.14
N TYR A 79 5.44 -9.71 -1.16
CA TYR A 79 4.62 -10.15 -2.28
C TYR A 79 5.37 -10.12 -3.62
N GLY A 80 6.25 -9.13 -3.82
CA GLY A 80 7.10 -9.03 -5.01
C GLY A 80 8.12 -10.17 -5.09
N ARG A 81 8.26 -10.77 -6.27
CA ARG A 81 9.32 -11.74 -6.57
C ARG A 81 10.13 -11.28 -7.78
N PRO A 82 11.45 -11.55 -7.86
CA PRO A 82 12.29 -11.10 -8.96
C PRO A 82 11.86 -11.59 -10.35
N ASP A 83 11.30 -12.80 -10.40
CA ASP A 83 10.82 -13.47 -11.61
C ASP A 83 9.38 -13.08 -11.98
N THR A 84 8.58 -12.62 -11.02
CA THR A 84 7.20 -12.17 -11.23
C THR A 84 6.97 -10.79 -10.58
N PRO A 85 7.38 -9.69 -11.26
CA PRO A 85 7.29 -8.33 -10.70
C PRO A 85 5.88 -7.89 -10.33
N ASN A 86 4.86 -8.44 -11.00
CA ASN A 86 3.44 -8.14 -10.77
C ASN A 86 2.73 -9.13 -9.83
N ALA A 87 3.45 -10.01 -9.13
CA ALA A 87 2.85 -11.01 -8.24
C ALA A 87 1.91 -10.42 -7.19
N ALA A 88 2.17 -9.19 -6.73
CA ALA A 88 1.28 -8.48 -5.81
C ALA A 88 -0.15 -8.32 -6.37
N PHE A 89 -0.31 -8.20 -7.69
CA PHE A 89 -1.59 -8.04 -8.39
C PHE A 89 -2.11 -9.34 -9.01
N ASP A 90 -1.20 -10.17 -9.53
CA ASP A 90 -1.59 -11.38 -10.27
C ASP A 90 -2.04 -12.51 -9.35
N ASP A 91 -1.39 -12.65 -8.18
CA ASP A 91 -1.61 -13.75 -7.21
C ASP A 91 -2.60 -13.37 -6.09
N VAL A 92 -3.55 -12.48 -6.39
CA VAL A 92 -4.55 -11.98 -5.43
C VAL A 92 -5.56 -13.06 -5.05
N ASP A 93 -5.74 -13.28 -3.75
CA ASP A 93 -6.76 -14.20 -3.20
C ASP A 93 -7.52 -13.55 -2.03
N SER A 94 -8.85 -13.62 -2.08
CA SER A 94 -9.71 -12.96 -1.08
C SER A 94 -9.51 -13.45 0.36
N PRO A 95 -9.21 -14.74 0.66
CA PRO A 95 -9.09 -15.19 2.05
C PRO A 95 -8.01 -14.47 2.87
N HIS A 96 -7.00 -13.89 2.20
CA HIS A 96 -5.91 -13.17 2.86
C HIS A 96 -6.05 -11.65 2.81
N ALA A 97 -7.21 -11.12 2.39
CA ALA A 97 -7.44 -9.68 2.27
C ALA A 97 -7.21 -8.93 3.60
N GLU A 98 -7.79 -9.45 4.68
CA GLU A 98 -7.70 -8.84 6.02
C GLU A 98 -6.26 -8.87 6.54
N ALA A 99 -5.57 -9.99 6.38
CA ALA A 99 -4.17 -10.13 6.77
C ALA A 99 -3.27 -9.15 5.99
N ALA A 100 -3.51 -8.97 4.69
CA ALA A 100 -2.77 -8.01 3.88
C ALA A 100 -3.01 -6.56 4.33
N TYR A 101 -4.26 -6.21 4.68
CA TYR A 101 -4.61 -4.91 5.22
C TYR A 101 -3.88 -4.63 6.55
N HIS A 102 -3.93 -5.56 7.50
CA HIS A 102 -3.25 -5.41 8.79
C HIS A 102 -1.73 -5.30 8.65
N LEU A 103 -1.16 -6.04 7.71
CA LEU A 103 0.26 -5.96 7.43
C LEU A 103 0.67 -4.59 6.89
N LEU A 104 -0.11 -4.01 5.97
CA LEU A 104 0.13 -2.66 5.46
C LEU A 104 0.11 -1.63 6.61
N VAL A 105 -0.93 -1.66 7.44
CA VAL A 105 -1.06 -0.71 8.57
C VAL A 105 0.12 -0.86 9.54
N ARG A 106 0.56 -2.10 9.82
CA ARG A 106 1.74 -2.35 10.64
C ARG A 106 3.03 -1.78 10.03
N GLU A 107 3.22 -1.89 8.72
CA GLU A 107 4.40 -1.31 8.06
C GLU A 107 4.41 0.23 8.17
N TRP A 108 3.24 0.88 8.20
CA TRP A 108 3.14 2.33 8.41
C TRP A 108 3.48 2.77 9.84
N GLU A 109 3.21 1.94 10.86
CA GLU A 109 3.57 2.26 12.26
C GLU A 109 5.09 2.27 12.49
N VAL A 110 5.86 1.59 11.64
CA VAL A 110 7.32 1.44 11.77
C VAL A 110 8.13 2.21 10.73
N SER A 111 7.46 2.99 9.88
CA SER A 111 8.01 3.79 8.78
C SER A 111 8.03 5.28 9.12
#